data_AF-A0A963JMA5-F1
#
_entry.id   AF-A0A963JMA5-F1
#
_cell.length_a   1.000
_cell.length_b   1.000
_cell.length_c   1.000
_cell.angle_alpha   90.00
_cell.angle_beta   90.00
_cell.angle_gamma   90.00
#
_symmetry.space_group_name_H-M   'P 1'
#
loop_
_entity.id
_entity.type
_entity.pdbx_description
1 polymer ?
#
loop_
_entity_poly.entity_id
_entity_poly.type
_entity_poly.pdbx_seq_one_letter_code
_entity_poly.pdbx_strand_id
1 'polypeptide(L)'
;MLKIAINSDRNIYLCCGFLAVIILLIDLNIPLGVASGVPYIIVILLSLKSEFPSTTLILASFCTLFVFLGFIYSPDGGIFWQVLANRGLAVFSIWATALLAINQLKRERLLSAERIHALKISQEAMFQEEKIKVLRATMRTVLDIMNNFLNGLQLVKIKIDQNKTLTNEELKQLDTMIQDAASNLKKLANIEEIKEKKMAGGFSGIDLDNVNGAQF
;
A
#
# COMPACT_ATOMS: atom_id res chain seq x y z
N MET A 1 -15.50 -1.08 -3.03
CA MET A 1 -15.16 -0.94 -1.59
C MET A 1 -16.10 0.02 -0.86
N LEU A 2 -16.31 1.25 -1.35
CA LEU A 2 -17.17 2.27 -0.69
C LEU A 2 -18.60 1.80 -0.34
N LYS A 3 -19.25 1.03 -1.22
CA LYS A 3 -20.63 0.53 -1.03
C LYS A 3 -20.75 -0.53 0.08
N ILE A 4 -19.67 -1.27 0.35
CA ILE A 4 -19.60 -2.30 1.40
C ILE A 4 -19.38 -1.65 2.76
N ALA A 5 -18.50 -0.64 2.83
CA ALA A 5 -18.27 0.18 4.02
C ALA A 5 -19.55 0.89 4.50
N ILE A 6 -20.27 1.57 3.59
CA ILE A 6 -21.52 2.29 3.93
C ILE A 6 -22.63 1.35 4.45
N ASN A 7 -22.74 0.14 3.87
CA ASN A 7 -23.73 -0.85 4.33
C ASN A 7 -23.34 -1.45 5.70
N SER A 8 -22.03 -1.61 5.94
CA SER A 8 -21.49 -2.02 7.23
C SER A 8 -21.75 -0.98 8.32
N ASP A 9 -21.50 0.31 8.05
CA ASP A 9 -21.75 1.39 9.01
C ASP A 9 -23.24 1.47 9.39
N ARG A 10 -24.16 1.39 8.42
CA ARG A 10 -25.61 1.37 8.71
C ARG A 10 -26.01 0.19 9.61
N ASN A 11 -25.47 -0.99 9.35
CA ASN A 11 -25.73 -2.18 10.19
C ASN A 11 -25.14 -2.00 11.59
N ILE A 12 -23.98 -1.37 11.73
CA ILE A 12 -23.38 -1.04 13.03
C ILE A 12 -24.28 -0.05 13.80
N TYR A 13 -24.81 0.99 13.16
CA TYR A 13 -25.77 1.90 13.81
C TYR A 13 -27.02 1.17 14.29
N LEU A 14 -27.59 0.27 13.48
CA LEU A 14 -28.77 -0.50 13.85
C LEU A 14 -28.47 -1.46 15.02
N CYS A 15 -27.34 -2.16 14.99
CA CYS A 15 -26.91 -3.03 16.08
C CYS A 15 -26.66 -2.25 17.38
N CYS A 16 -25.96 -1.12 17.29
CA CYS A 16 -25.69 -0.26 18.44
C CYS A 16 -26.97 0.34 19.02
N GLY A 17 -27.88 0.83 18.17
CA GLY A 17 -29.17 1.36 18.59
C GLY A 17 -30.03 0.30 19.26
N PHE A 18 -30.13 -0.89 18.65
CA PHE A 18 -30.86 -2.03 19.22
C PHE A 18 -30.30 -2.44 20.59
N LEU A 19 -28.96 -2.55 20.70
CA LEU A 19 -28.31 -2.88 21.96
C LEU A 19 -28.52 -1.80 23.03
N ALA A 20 -28.45 -0.52 22.65
CA ALA A 20 -28.69 0.59 23.58
C ALA A 20 -30.14 0.59 24.11
N VAL A 21 -31.12 0.27 23.26
CA VAL A 21 -32.53 0.11 23.67
C VAL A 21 -32.70 -1.06 24.63
N ILE A 22 -32.04 -2.20 24.38
CA ILE A 22 -32.05 -3.33 25.33
C ILE A 22 -31.50 -2.92 26.68
N ILE A 23 -30.35 -2.22 26.70
CA ILE A 23 -29.73 -1.77 27.95
C ILE A 23 -30.65 -0.79 28.69
N LEU A 24 -31.33 0.12 27.98
CA LEU A 24 -32.31 1.03 28.56
C LEU A 24 -33.50 0.31 29.20
N LEU A 25 -34.06 -0.70 28.52
CA LEU A 25 -35.15 -1.49 29.08
C LEU A 25 -34.72 -2.21 30.36
N ILE A 26 -33.47 -2.70 30.42
CA ILE A 26 -32.91 -3.29 31.63
C ILE A 26 -32.73 -2.23 32.74
N ASP A 27 -32.16 -1.06 32.41
CA ASP A 27 -31.91 0.05 33.35
C ASP A 27 -33.21 0.57 34.00
N LEU A 28 -34.31 0.62 33.24
CA LEU A 28 -35.64 1.04 33.76
C LEU A 28 -36.26 0.05 34.74
N ASN A 29 -35.86 -1.22 34.72
CA ASN A 29 -36.37 -2.25 35.64
C ASN A 29 -35.49 -2.42 36.89
N ILE A 30 -34.31 -1.81 36.91
CA ILE A 30 -33.39 -1.86 38.06
C ILE A 30 -33.72 -0.71 39.00
N PRO A 31 -33.92 -0.96 40.31
CA PRO A 31 -34.14 0.11 41.28
C PRO A 31 -32.94 1.05 41.33
N LEU A 32 -33.22 2.33 41.59
CA LEU A 32 -32.19 3.35 41.78
C LEU A 32 -31.17 2.88 42.85
N GLY A 33 -29.89 3.23 42.68
CA GLY A 33 -28.82 2.86 43.62
C GLY A 33 -27.91 1.71 43.19
N VAL A 34 -28.26 0.97 42.12
CA VAL A 34 -27.35 0.01 41.46
C VAL A 34 -26.67 0.69 40.26
N ALA A 35 -25.42 0.32 39.96
CA ALA A 35 -24.62 0.89 38.86
C ALA A 35 -25.05 0.37 37.47
N SER A 36 -26.29 0.61 37.08
CA SER A 36 -26.90 0.15 35.83
C SER A 36 -26.51 0.95 34.58
N GLY A 37 -25.80 2.08 34.73
CA GLY A 37 -25.33 2.92 33.61
C GLY A 37 -23.99 2.47 32.98
N VAL A 38 -23.30 1.49 33.56
CA VAL A 38 -21.99 1.00 33.07
C VAL A 38 -22.09 0.19 31.76
N PRO A 39 -23.12 -0.68 31.53
CA PRO A 39 -23.21 -1.49 30.32
C PRO A 39 -23.28 -0.70 29.01
N TYR A 40 -23.65 0.59 29.03
CA TYR A 40 -23.65 1.46 27.84
C TYR A 40 -22.25 1.61 27.21
N ILE A 41 -21.17 1.29 27.94
CA ILE A 41 -19.80 1.24 27.41
C ILE A 41 -19.69 0.24 26.25
N ILE A 42 -20.44 -0.88 26.27
CA ILE A 42 -20.42 -1.89 25.21
C ILE A 42 -20.88 -1.28 23.87
N VAL A 43 -21.84 -0.36 23.91
CA VAL A 43 -22.34 0.37 22.72
C VAL A 43 -21.24 1.26 22.13
N ILE A 44 -20.43 1.89 22.98
CA ILE A 44 -19.27 2.70 22.58
C ILE A 44 -18.15 1.82 22.01
N LEU A 45 -17.92 0.63 22.57
CA LEU A 45 -16.93 -0.30 22.02
C LEU A 45 -17.35 -0.86 20.66
N LEU A 46 -18.64 -1.10 20.45
CA LEU A 46 -19.15 -1.51 19.13
C LEU A 46 -19.01 -0.42 18.08
N SER A 47 -19.04 0.86 18.48
CA SER A 47 -18.84 1.98 17.55
C SER A 47 -17.42 2.05 16.99
N LEU A 48 -16.43 1.40 17.62
CA LEU A 48 -15.07 1.26 17.07
C LEU A 48 -15.01 0.51 15.74
N LYS A 49 -16.01 -0.31 15.44
CA LYS A 49 -16.12 -0.98 14.13
C LYS A 49 -16.55 -0.02 13.03
N SER A 50 -17.11 1.14 13.38
CA SER A 50 -17.48 2.15 12.41
C SER A 50 -16.24 2.91 11.96
N GLU A 51 -16.20 3.25 10.69
CA GLU A 51 -15.07 3.98 10.14
C GLU A 51 -15.00 5.41 10.69
N PHE A 52 -16.09 5.98 11.23
CA PHE A 52 -16.19 7.40 11.55
C PHE A 52 -16.17 7.72 13.07
N PRO A 53 -15.30 8.65 13.53
CA PRO A 53 -15.26 9.04 14.94
C PRO A 53 -16.52 9.79 15.39
N SER A 54 -17.23 10.43 14.46
CA SER A 54 -18.51 11.08 14.73
C SER A 54 -19.58 10.09 15.22
N THR A 55 -19.51 8.83 14.79
CA THR A 55 -20.40 7.75 15.26
C THR A 55 -20.30 7.57 16.76
N THR A 56 -19.07 7.47 17.28
CA THR A 56 -18.80 7.32 18.72
C THR A 56 -19.31 8.52 19.51
N LEU A 57 -19.18 9.75 18.99
CA LEU A 57 -19.67 10.96 19.64
C LEU A 57 -21.21 10.97 19.74
N ILE A 58 -21.90 10.68 18.64
CA ILE A 58 -23.37 10.64 18.59
C ILE A 58 -23.91 9.59 19.56
N LEU A 59 -23.33 8.38 19.56
CA LEU A 59 -23.73 7.31 20.48
C LEU A 59 -23.46 7.68 21.94
N ALA A 60 -22.33 8.30 22.26
CA ALA A 60 -22.04 8.77 23.63
C ALA A 60 -23.06 9.80 24.12
N SER A 61 -23.49 10.73 23.26
CA SER A 61 -24.55 11.68 23.58
C SER A 61 -25.90 10.98 23.85
N PHE A 62 -26.29 10.02 23.01
CA PHE A 62 -27.52 9.23 23.23
C PHE A 62 -27.45 8.38 24.50
N CYS A 63 -26.32 7.70 24.76
CA CYS A 63 -26.13 6.93 25.99
C CYS A 63 -26.19 7.83 27.24
N THR A 64 -25.63 9.04 27.16
CA THR A 64 -25.76 10.03 28.26
C THR A 64 -27.21 10.41 28.48
N LEU A 65 -27.99 10.65 27.42
CA LEU A 65 -29.42 10.92 27.51
C LEU A 65 -30.20 9.76 28.14
N PHE A 66 -29.86 8.52 27.79
CA PHE A 66 -30.45 7.31 28.36
C PHE A 66 -30.15 7.16 29.85
N VAL A 67 -28.94 7.48 30.28
CA VAL A 67 -28.59 7.53 31.71
C VAL A 67 -29.42 8.58 32.46
N PHE A 68 -29.72 9.73 31.84
CA PHE A 68 -30.64 10.73 32.41
C PHE A 68 -32.08 10.24 32.46
N LEU A 69 -32.57 9.55 31.42
CA LEU A 69 -33.92 8.98 31.43
C LEU A 69 -34.07 7.90 32.51
N GLY A 70 -33.07 7.04 32.69
CA GLY A 70 -33.03 6.07 33.79
C GLY A 70 -32.90 6.71 35.18
N PHE A 71 -32.54 7.99 35.29
CA PHE A 71 -32.61 8.70 36.57
C PHE A 71 -34.03 9.18 36.90
N ILE A 72 -34.82 9.56 35.88
CA ILE A 72 -36.18 10.10 36.07
C ILE A 72 -37.22 9.00 36.20
N TYR A 73 -37.08 7.90 35.44
CA TYR A 73 -38.13 6.89 35.27
C TYR A 73 -37.88 5.56 35.99
N SER A 74 -36.67 5.30 36.50
CA SER A 74 -36.42 4.05 37.24
C SER A 74 -37.10 4.05 38.62
N PRO A 75 -37.52 2.87 39.14
CA PRO A 75 -38.14 2.76 40.45
C PRO A 75 -37.26 3.29 41.58
N ASP A 76 -37.88 3.97 42.55
CA ASP A 76 -37.19 4.48 43.74
C ASP A 76 -36.40 3.37 44.46
N GLY A 77 -35.16 3.69 44.77
CA GLY A 77 -34.20 2.76 45.35
C GLY A 77 -32.90 3.46 45.74
N GLY A 78 -32.20 2.87 46.71
CA GLY A 78 -30.89 3.35 47.16
C GLY A 78 -30.94 4.70 47.88
N ILE A 79 -29.77 5.16 48.31
CA ILE A 79 -29.61 6.44 49.01
C ILE A 79 -29.23 7.51 47.97
N PHE A 80 -29.81 8.72 48.07
CA PHE A 80 -29.64 9.81 47.09
C PHE A 80 -28.18 10.04 46.65
N TRP A 81 -27.24 10.09 47.59
CA TRP A 81 -25.81 10.29 47.26
C TRP A 81 -25.20 9.12 46.46
N GLN A 82 -25.61 7.87 46.73
CA GLN A 82 -25.15 6.70 45.99
C GLN A 82 -25.69 6.71 44.55
N VAL A 83 -26.94 7.13 44.35
CA VAL A 83 -27.55 7.29 43.03
C VAL A 83 -26.76 8.33 42.22
N LEU A 84 -26.51 9.51 42.81
CA LEU A 84 -25.79 10.59 42.14
C LEU A 84 -24.34 10.18 41.80
N ALA A 85 -23.65 9.51 42.72
CA ALA A 85 -22.31 8.98 42.48
C ALA A 85 -22.28 7.95 41.34
N ASN A 86 -23.22 7.00 41.32
CA ASN A 86 -23.31 5.98 40.28
C ASN A 86 -23.60 6.57 38.89
N ARG A 87 -24.48 7.58 38.81
CA ARG A 87 -24.77 8.27 37.54
C ARG A 87 -23.59 9.11 37.07
N GLY A 88 -22.90 9.80 37.99
CA GLY A 88 -21.65 10.51 37.69
C GLY A 88 -20.57 9.58 37.14
N LEU A 89 -20.36 8.43 37.80
CA LEU A 89 -19.41 7.41 37.34
C LEU A 89 -19.78 6.83 35.98
N ALA A 90 -21.07 6.54 35.74
CA ALA A 90 -21.52 6.04 34.44
C ALA A 90 -21.24 7.03 33.31
N VAL A 91 -21.60 8.31 33.48
CA VAL A 91 -21.34 9.36 32.47
C VAL A 91 -19.83 9.52 32.27
N PHE A 92 -19.05 9.57 33.36
CA PHE A 92 -17.60 9.66 33.27
C PHE A 92 -17.01 8.48 32.47
N SER A 93 -17.42 7.24 32.77
CA SER A 93 -16.93 6.06 32.06
C SER A 93 -17.32 6.08 30.58
N ILE A 94 -18.55 6.48 30.23
CA ILE A 94 -18.99 6.61 28.83
C ILE A 94 -18.09 7.58 28.06
N TRP A 95 -17.84 8.77 28.61
CA TRP A 95 -17.02 9.78 27.96
C TRP A 95 -15.53 9.42 27.93
N ALA A 96 -15.00 8.82 29.00
CA ALA A 96 -13.63 8.31 29.03
C ALA A 96 -13.42 7.26 27.93
N THR A 97 -14.33 6.27 27.81
CA THR A 97 -14.23 5.27 26.75
C THR A 97 -14.43 5.88 25.36
N ALA A 98 -15.35 6.83 25.19
CA ALA A 98 -15.58 7.50 23.91
C ALA A 98 -14.34 8.26 23.42
N LEU A 99 -13.66 8.98 24.31
CA LEU A 99 -12.42 9.71 23.98
C LEU A 99 -11.28 8.75 23.61
N LEU A 100 -11.12 7.67 24.38
CA LEU A 100 -10.12 6.62 24.06
C LEU A 100 -10.41 5.99 22.70
N ALA A 101 -11.67 5.67 22.42
CA ALA A 101 -12.09 5.07 21.17
C ALA A 101 -11.82 5.99 19.95
N ILE A 102 -12.14 7.29 20.07
CA ILE A 102 -11.85 8.28 19.01
C ILE A 102 -10.34 8.39 18.77
N ASN A 103 -9.53 8.41 19.83
CA ASN A 103 -8.08 8.49 19.70
C ASN A 103 -7.48 7.24 19.07
N GLN A 104 -8.00 6.06 19.39
CA GLN A 104 -7.61 4.80 18.76
C GLN A 104 -7.90 4.82 17.26
N LEU A 105 -9.12 5.19 16.85
CA LEU A 105 -9.51 5.25 15.45
C LEU A 105 -8.65 6.24 14.64
N LYS A 106 -8.29 7.38 15.25
CA LYS A 106 -7.34 8.34 14.63
C LYS A 106 -5.95 7.74 14.45
N ARG A 107 -5.42 7.03 15.46
CA ARG A 107 -4.11 6.38 15.38
C ARG A 107 -4.08 5.30 14.30
N GLU A 108 -5.10 4.47 14.21
CA GLU A 108 -5.20 3.44 13.19
C GLU A 108 -5.23 4.03 11.77
N ARG A 109 -5.96 5.13 11.57
CA ARG A 109 -5.97 5.85 10.28
C ARG A 109 -4.60 6.40 9.91
N LEU A 110 -3.90 7.04 10.84
CA LEU A 110 -2.54 7.56 10.60
C LEU A 110 -1.58 6.43 10.24
N LEU A 111 -1.60 5.33 11.00
CA LEU A 111 -0.77 4.15 10.73
C LEU A 111 -1.10 3.52 9.37
N SER A 112 -2.38 3.46 8.99
CA SER A 112 -2.80 2.92 7.69
C SER A 112 -2.31 3.79 6.52
N ALA A 113 -2.34 5.11 6.68
CA ALA A 113 -1.85 6.05 5.67
C ALA A 113 -0.32 5.94 5.51
N GLU A 114 0.41 5.83 6.63
CA GLU A 114 1.86 5.64 6.64
C GLU A 114 2.27 4.33 5.96
N ARG A 115 1.55 3.22 6.22
CA ARG A 115 1.79 1.93 5.56
C ARG A 115 1.61 2.01 4.05
N ILE A 116 0.54 2.65 3.58
CA ILE A 116 0.29 2.82 2.14
C ILE A 116 1.41 3.64 1.49
N HIS A 117 1.87 4.70 2.15
CA HIS A 117 2.97 5.53 1.67
C HIS A 117 4.30 4.75 1.62
N ALA A 118 4.62 3.97 2.65
CA ALA A 118 5.81 3.13 2.70
C ALA A 118 5.82 2.05 1.61
N LEU A 119 4.68 1.40 1.37
CA LEU A 119 4.53 0.43 0.29
C LEU A 119 4.78 1.06 -1.08
N LYS A 120 4.31 2.29 -1.29
CA LYS A 120 4.52 3.02 -2.54
C LYS A 120 6.00 3.35 -2.77
N ILE A 121 6.71 3.83 -1.75
CA ILE A 121 8.16 4.08 -1.83
C ILE A 121 8.91 2.79 -2.18
N SER A 122 8.57 1.67 -1.53
CA SER A 122 9.20 0.37 -1.82
C SER A 122 8.92 -0.09 -3.25
N GLN A 123 7.72 0.13 -3.76
CA GLN A 123 7.37 -0.18 -5.14
C GLN A 123 8.13 0.69 -6.14
N GLU A 124 8.24 2.00 -5.88
CA GLU A 124 9.03 2.91 -6.70
C GLU A 124 10.50 2.50 -6.72
N ALA A 125 11.08 2.11 -5.57
CA ALA A 125 12.45 1.62 -5.49
C ALA A 125 12.66 0.33 -6.31
N MET A 126 11.75 -0.65 -6.20
CA MET A 126 11.80 -1.88 -7.01
C MET A 126 11.74 -1.57 -8.51
N PHE A 127 10.85 -0.66 -8.91
CA PHE A 127 10.72 -0.26 -10.32
C PHE A 127 11.96 0.47 -10.83
N GLN A 128 12.58 1.32 -10.01
CA GLN A 128 13.86 1.95 -10.36
C GLN A 128 14.99 0.93 -10.48
N GLU A 129 15.02 -0.07 -9.60
CA GLU A 129 15.99 -1.16 -9.67
C GLU A 129 15.84 -1.95 -10.98
N GLU A 130 14.61 -2.28 -11.37
CA GLU A 130 14.33 -2.94 -12.66
C GLU A 130 14.76 -2.09 -13.86
N LYS A 131 14.44 -0.79 -13.87
CA LYS A 131 14.90 0.14 -14.92
C LYS A 131 16.42 0.18 -15.04
N ILE A 132 17.12 0.26 -13.92
CA ILE A 132 18.58 0.27 -13.89
C ILE A 132 19.14 -1.06 -14.37
N LYS A 133 18.52 -2.20 -14.03
CA LYS A 133 18.93 -3.52 -14.52
C LYS A 133 18.82 -3.58 -16.05
N VAL A 134 17.69 -3.14 -16.60
CA VAL A 134 17.47 -3.09 -18.06
C VAL A 134 18.50 -2.17 -18.73
N LEU A 135 18.69 -0.95 -18.23
CA LEU A 135 19.67 -0.01 -18.76
C LEU A 135 21.10 -0.58 -18.69
N ARG A 136 21.43 -1.30 -17.63
CA ARG A 136 22.76 -1.92 -17.48
C ARG A 136 22.94 -3.08 -18.47
N ALA A 137 21.89 -3.88 -18.70
CA ALA A 137 21.92 -4.97 -19.68
C ALA A 137 22.09 -4.42 -21.11
N THR A 138 21.34 -3.37 -21.49
CA THR A 138 21.48 -2.73 -22.80
C THR A 138 22.88 -2.13 -22.98
N MET A 139 23.39 -1.39 -21.99
CA MET A 139 24.73 -0.81 -22.06
C MET A 139 25.83 -1.86 -22.19
N ARG A 140 25.69 -3.02 -21.53
CA ARG A 140 26.65 -4.11 -21.66
C ARG A 140 26.63 -4.69 -23.07
N THR A 141 25.45 -4.91 -23.65
CA THR A 141 25.31 -5.37 -25.03
C THR A 141 25.86 -4.35 -26.04
N VAL A 142 25.63 -3.04 -25.83
CA VAL A 142 26.26 -1.98 -26.66
C VAL A 142 27.77 -2.05 -26.58
N LEU A 143 28.31 -2.18 -25.36
CA LEU A 143 29.77 -2.30 -25.15
C LEU A 143 30.35 -3.51 -25.87
N ASP A 144 29.67 -4.66 -25.88
CA ASP A 144 30.13 -5.84 -26.59
C ASP A 144 30.13 -5.65 -28.12
N ILE A 145 29.09 -5.04 -28.68
CA ILE A 145 29.04 -4.69 -30.12
C ILE A 145 30.19 -3.74 -30.47
N MET A 146 30.37 -2.69 -29.67
CA MET A 146 31.43 -1.69 -29.89
C MET A 146 32.82 -2.29 -29.74
N ASN A 147 33.07 -3.12 -28.73
CA ASN A 147 34.35 -3.79 -28.55
C ASN A 147 34.68 -4.72 -29.70
N ASN A 148 33.71 -5.51 -30.18
CA ASN A 148 33.90 -6.38 -31.34
C ASN A 148 34.24 -5.56 -32.60
N PHE A 149 33.53 -4.47 -32.84
CA PHE A 149 33.78 -3.59 -33.99
C PHE A 149 35.15 -2.90 -33.91
N LEU A 150 35.51 -2.35 -32.74
CA LEU A 150 36.79 -1.67 -32.53
C LEU A 150 37.98 -2.64 -32.68
N ASN A 151 37.88 -3.86 -32.18
CA ASN A 151 38.90 -4.89 -32.37
C ASN A 151 39.08 -5.23 -33.86
N GLY A 152 37.97 -5.30 -34.61
CA GLY A 152 38.00 -5.45 -36.07
C GLY A 152 38.71 -4.30 -36.77
N LEU A 153 38.41 -3.05 -36.39
CA LEU A 153 39.09 -1.86 -36.92
C LEU A 153 40.58 -1.83 -36.60
N GLN A 154 40.99 -2.24 -35.39
CA GLN A 154 42.41 -2.35 -35.04
C GLN A 154 43.15 -3.33 -35.94
N LEU A 155 42.52 -4.47 -36.26
CA LEU A 155 43.08 -5.46 -37.18
C LEU A 155 43.24 -4.89 -38.61
N VAL A 156 42.24 -4.14 -39.08
CA VAL A 156 42.33 -3.43 -40.38
C VAL A 156 43.46 -2.39 -40.36
N LYS A 157 43.61 -1.62 -39.28
CA LYS A 157 44.69 -0.64 -39.13
C LYS A 157 46.07 -1.29 -39.20
N ILE A 158 46.26 -2.43 -38.51
CA ILE A 158 47.53 -3.19 -38.54
C ILE A 158 47.86 -3.64 -39.97
N LYS A 159 46.86 -4.10 -40.73
CA LYS A 159 47.02 -4.54 -42.12
C LYS A 159 47.41 -3.39 -43.04
N ILE A 160 46.81 -2.20 -42.86
CA ILE A 160 47.19 -0.98 -43.59
C ILE A 160 48.65 -0.63 -43.31
N ASP A 161 49.08 -0.66 -42.04
CA ASP A 161 50.47 -0.34 -41.67
C ASP A 161 51.48 -1.34 -42.28
N GLN A 162 51.10 -2.63 -42.39
CA GLN A 162 51.96 -3.67 -42.96
C GLN A 162 52.04 -3.62 -44.50
N ASN A 163 50.89 -3.56 -45.18
CA ASN A 163 50.82 -3.72 -46.63
C ASN A 163 50.69 -2.39 -47.39
N LYS A 164 50.60 -1.26 -46.69
CA LYS A 164 50.34 0.11 -47.21
C LYS A 164 49.08 0.26 -48.05
N THR A 165 48.30 -0.81 -48.21
CA THR A 165 47.10 -0.91 -49.04
C THR A 165 46.15 -1.93 -48.42
N LEU A 166 44.85 -1.77 -48.66
CA LEU A 166 43.83 -2.78 -48.31
C LEU A 166 43.49 -3.59 -49.54
N THR A 167 43.43 -4.91 -49.38
CA THR A 167 42.88 -5.78 -50.42
C THR A 167 41.36 -5.63 -50.51
N ASN A 168 40.78 -5.97 -51.66
CA ASN A 168 39.32 -5.96 -51.85
C ASN A 168 38.58 -6.88 -50.84
N GLU A 169 39.23 -7.93 -50.36
CA GLU A 169 38.67 -8.84 -49.36
C GLU A 169 38.60 -8.19 -47.97
N GLU A 170 39.64 -7.43 -47.60
CA GLU A 170 39.68 -6.70 -46.32
C GLU A 170 38.71 -5.52 -46.28
N LEU A 171 38.52 -4.83 -47.41
CA LEU A 171 37.47 -3.82 -47.55
C LEU A 171 36.08 -4.44 -47.38
N LYS A 172 35.82 -5.60 -47.98
CA LYS A 172 34.55 -6.33 -47.77
C LYS A 172 34.37 -6.76 -46.30
N GLN A 173 35.43 -7.23 -45.64
CA GLN A 173 35.37 -7.57 -44.21
C GLN A 173 35.03 -6.35 -43.36
N LEU A 174 35.65 -5.19 -43.64
CA LEU A 174 35.34 -3.93 -42.96
C LEU A 174 33.88 -3.51 -43.17
N ASP A 175 33.38 -3.54 -44.40
CA ASP A 175 31.98 -3.23 -44.71
C ASP A 175 31.03 -4.18 -43.96
N THR A 176 31.38 -5.46 -43.89
CA THR A 176 30.59 -6.46 -43.14
C THR A 176 30.56 -6.13 -41.66
N MET A 177 31.70 -5.78 -41.04
CA MET A 177 31.74 -5.38 -39.62
C MET A 177 30.90 -4.12 -39.34
N ILE A 178 30.92 -3.13 -40.24
CA ILE A 178 30.10 -1.91 -40.13
C ILE A 178 28.62 -2.26 -40.19
N GLN A 179 28.22 -3.08 -41.17
CA GLN A 179 26.84 -3.52 -41.34
C GLN A 179 26.35 -4.36 -40.15
N ASP A 180 27.16 -5.28 -39.65
CA ASP A 180 26.82 -6.12 -38.50
C ASP A 180 26.65 -5.28 -37.22
N ALA A 181 27.57 -4.35 -36.95
CA ALA A 181 27.47 -3.45 -35.81
C ALA A 181 26.20 -2.57 -35.90
N ALA A 182 25.93 -1.99 -37.07
CA ALA A 182 24.74 -1.17 -37.30
C ALA A 182 23.44 -1.99 -37.17
N SER A 183 23.42 -3.20 -37.72
CA SER A 183 22.29 -4.13 -37.66
C SER A 183 21.99 -4.54 -36.21
N ASN A 184 23.02 -4.91 -35.45
CA ASN A 184 22.86 -5.32 -34.05
C ASN A 184 22.41 -4.17 -33.13
N LEU A 185 22.91 -2.94 -33.36
CA LEU A 185 22.41 -1.75 -32.66
C LEU A 185 20.95 -1.44 -33.02
N LYS A 186 20.57 -1.61 -34.29
CA LYS A 186 19.17 -1.43 -34.73
C LYS A 186 18.25 -2.47 -34.12
N LYS A 187 18.68 -3.74 -34.03
CA LYS A 187 17.95 -4.79 -33.31
C LYS A 187 17.78 -4.42 -31.84
N LEU A 188 18.85 -3.96 -31.17
CA LEU A 188 18.82 -3.53 -29.77
C LEU A 188 17.83 -2.38 -29.51
N ALA A 189 17.73 -1.42 -30.44
CA ALA A 189 16.82 -0.29 -30.33
C ALA A 189 15.34 -0.68 -30.45
N ASN A 190 15.03 -1.79 -31.12
CA ASN A 190 13.68 -2.26 -31.41
C ASN A 190 13.29 -3.50 -30.57
N ILE A 191 13.92 -3.72 -29.43
CA ILE A 191 13.60 -4.87 -28.56
C ILE A 191 12.31 -4.59 -27.77
N GLU A 192 11.34 -5.47 -27.94
CA GLU A 192 10.08 -5.46 -27.17
C GLU A 192 10.13 -6.38 -25.94
N GLU A 193 10.97 -7.42 -25.96
CA GLU A 193 11.09 -8.39 -24.88
C GLU A 193 12.56 -8.71 -24.57
N ILE A 194 12.94 -8.62 -23.30
CA ILE A 194 14.33 -8.79 -22.86
C ILE A 194 14.54 -10.25 -22.46
N LYS A 195 15.32 -10.98 -23.27
CA LYS A 195 15.88 -12.27 -22.86
C LYS A 195 17.35 -12.09 -22.49
N GLU A 196 17.71 -12.49 -21.28
CA GLU A 196 19.09 -12.45 -20.82
C GLU A 196 19.89 -13.66 -21.33
N LYS A 197 21.10 -13.42 -21.82
CA LYS A 197 22.11 -14.43 -22.12
C LYS A 197 23.33 -14.20 -21.23
N LYS A 198 23.91 -15.30 -20.74
CA LYS A 198 25.17 -15.24 -19.99
C LYS A 198 26.31 -14.89 -20.94
N MET A 199 27.11 -13.92 -20.54
CA MET A 199 28.28 -13.43 -21.28
C MET A 199 29.57 -13.82 -20.56
N ALA A 200 30.70 -13.66 -21.25
CA ALA A 200 32.02 -13.94 -20.68
C ALA A 200 32.24 -13.10 -19.40
N GLY A 201 32.87 -13.70 -18.38
CA GLY A 201 33.13 -13.03 -17.10
C GLY A 201 31.96 -13.02 -16.09
N GLY A 202 30.87 -13.76 -16.34
CA GLY A 202 29.80 -13.98 -15.37
C GLY A 202 28.67 -12.95 -15.36
N PHE A 203 28.64 -12.04 -16.34
CA PHE A 203 27.61 -11.01 -16.47
C PHE A 203 26.47 -11.45 -17.42
N SER A 204 25.25 -10.97 -17.19
CA SER A 204 24.13 -11.11 -18.14
C SER A 204 24.09 -9.95 -19.14
N GLY A 205 23.83 -10.23 -20.41
CA GLY A 205 23.50 -9.23 -21.43
C GLY A 205 22.27 -9.64 -22.22
N ILE A 206 21.86 -8.82 -23.17
CA ILE A 206 20.66 -9.08 -23.98
C ILE A 206 21.00 -10.06 -25.11
N ASP A 207 20.20 -11.13 -25.24
CA ASP A 207 20.33 -12.13 -26.30
C ASP A 207 19.72 -11.63 -27.61
N LEU A 208 20.55 -11.01 -28.45
CA LEU A 208 20.13 -10.45 -29.74
C LEU A 208 19.76 -11.51 -30.78
N ASP A 209 20.18 -12.77 -30.59
CA ASP A 209 19.96 -13.86 -31.54
C ASP A 209 18.57 -14.52 -31.38
N ASN A 210 17.90 -14.27 -30.25
CA ASN A 210 16.67 -14.96 -29.83
C ASN A 210 15.52 -13.99 -29.48
N VAL A 211 15.61 -12.75 -29.96
CA VAL A 211 14.56 -11.74 -29.88
C VAL A 211 13.47 -12.09 -30.91
N ASN A 212 12.32 -12.57 -30.45
CA ASN A 212 11.15 -12.76 -31.29
C ASN A 212 10.64 -11.40 -31.73
N GLY A 213 11.04 -10.95 -32.92
CA GLY A 213 10.63 -9.67 -33.48
C GLY A 213 11.36 -9.27 -34.77
N ALA A 214 12.47 -9.91 -35.12
CA ALA A 214 13.16 -9.64 -36.38
C ALA A 214 12.61 -10.51 -37.53
N GLN A 215 11.39 -10.21 -37.99
CA GLN A 215 11.00 -10.49 -39.38
C GLN A 215 10.77 -9.16 -40.09
N PHE A 216 11.86 -8.57 -40.59
CA PHE A 216 11.88 -7.74 -41.80
C PHE A 216 13.24 -7.89 -42.48
#